data_AF-A0A2I4CVZ2-F1
#
_entry.id   AF-A0A2I4CVZ2-F1
#
_cell.length_a   1.000
_cell.length_b   1.000
_cell.length_c   1.000
_cell.angle_alpha   90.00
_cell.angle_beta   90.00
_cell.angle_gamma   90.00
#
_symmetry.space_group_name_H-M   'P 1'
#
loop_
_entity.id
_entity.type
_entity.pdbx_description
1 polymer ?
#
loop_
_entity_poly.entity_id
_entity_poly.type
_entity_poly.pdbx_seq_one_letter_code
_entity_poly.pdbx_strand_id
1 'polypeptide(L)'
;MAVNVYATSVTSDNLSRHDMLVWINESLQMNLTKIEMLCTGAVYCQFMDMLFPNSVPLKKVKFGAKLEHEYIHNFKLLQVGFKKMGVDKIIPVDKLVKGKFQD
;
A
#
# COMPACT_ATOMS: atom_id res chain seq x y z
N MET A 1 -3.46 18.27 0.88
CA MET A 1 -4.15 17.38 1.84
C MET A 1 -4.92 16.35 1.02
N ALA A 2 -4.88 15.08 1.41
CA ALA A 2 -5.63 14.02 0.76
C ALA A 2 -7.12 14.09 1.11
N VAL A 3 -7.97 13.54 0.24
CA VAL A 3 -9.39 13.33 0.54
C VAL A 3 -9.54 11.94 1.17
N ASN A 4 -10.01 11.86 2.41
CA ASN A 4 -10.22 10.59 3.10
C ASN A 4 -11.50 9.90 2.59
N VAL A 5 -11.41 8.57 2.41
CA VAL A 5 -12.51 7.73 1.95
C VAL A 5 -12.84 6.72 3.04
N TYR A 6 -14.13 6.63 3.40
CA TYR A 6 -14.64 5.68 4.39
C TYR A 6 -15.48 4.64 3.68
N ALA A 7 -15.27 3.37 4.01
CA ALA A 7 -16.11 2.28 3.49
C ALA A 7 -17.52 2.48 4.03
N THR A 8 -18.44 2.85 3.14
CA THR A 8 -19.87 2.98 3.42
C THR A 8 -20.62 2.08 2.45
N SER A 9 -21.89 1.79 2.70
CA SER A 9 -22.72 0.97 1.80
C SER A 9 -22.88 1.55 0.39
N VAL A 10 -22.35 2.75 0.12
CA VAL A 10 -22.48 3.53 -1.12
C VAL A 10 -21.16 3.59 -1.91
N THR A 11 -20.02 3.19 -1.33
CA THR A 11 -18.75 3.15 -2.07
C THR A 11 -18.71 1.95 -3.03
N SER A 12 -18.32 2.23 -4.27
CA SER A 12 -18.39 1.42 -5.51
C SER A 12 -18.12 -0.08 -5.40
N ASP A 13 -18.60 -0.82 -6.43
CA ASP A 13 -18.38 -2.25 -6.66
C ASP A 13 -16.95 -2.71 -6.31
N ASN A 14 -16.84 -3.73 -5.46
CA ASN A 14 -15.55 -4.30 -5.08
C ASN A 14 -14.88 -4.94 -6.30
N LEU A 15 -13.61 -4.61 -6.53
CA LEU A 15 -12.79 -5.26 -7.57
C LEU A 15 -12.60 -6.74 -7.26
N SER A 16 -12.57 -7.58 -8.31
CA SER A 16 -12.10 -8.95 -8.15
C SER A 16 -10.59 -8.97 -7.87
N ARG A 17 -10.10 -10.08 -7.33
CA ARG A 17 -8.66 -10.27 -7.06
C ARG A 17 -7.80 -10.12 -8.32
N HIS A 18 -8.32 -10.59 -9.45
CA HIS A 18 -7.63 -10.52 -10.73
C HIS A 18 -7.53 -9.07 -11.19
N ASP A 19 -8.66 -8.35 -11.19
CA ASP A 19 -8.72 -6.96 -11.63
C ASP A 19 -7.85 -6.06 -10.75
N MET A 20 -7.81 -6.33 -9.44
CA MET A 20 -6.93 -5.61 -8.52
C MET A 20 -5.45 -5.82 -8.86
N LEU A 21 -5.03 -7.05 -9.17
CA LEU A 21 -3.64 -7.32 -9.59
C LEU A 21 -3.31 -6.67 -10.92
N VAL A 22 -4.22 -6.74 -11.90
CA VAL A 22 -4.06 -6.09 -13.21
C VAL A 22 -3.89 -4.59 -13.02
N TRP A 23 -4.77 -3.95 -12.26
CA TRP A 23 -4.70 -2.52 -11.99
C TRP A 23 -3.37 -2.10 -11.35
N ILE A 24 -2.88 -2.85 -10.36
CA ILE A 24 -1.60 -2.55 -9.69
C ILE A 24 -0.43 -2.70 -10.66
N ASN A 25 -0.41 -3.80 -11.41
CA ASN A 25 0.66 -4.11 -12.35
C ASN A 25 0.73 -3.09 -13.48
N GLU A 26 -0.41 -2.67 -14.03
CA GLU A 26 -0.47 -1.64 -15.09
C GLU A 26 -0.09 -0.26 -14.56
N SER A 27 -0.55 0.10 -13.36
CA SER A 27 -0.27 1.41 -12.76
C SER A 27 1.22 1.59 -12.45
N LEU A 28 1.86 0.57 -11.87
CA LEU A 28 3.23 0.66 -11.36
C LEU A 28 4.26 -0.08 -12.21
N GLN A 29 3.86 -0.63 -13.36
CA GLN A 29 4.70 -1.46 -14.23
C GLN A 29 5.35 -2.62 -13.47
N MET A 30 4.54 -3.36 -12.71
CA MET A 30 4.96 -4.50 -11.89
C MET A 30 4.39 -5.83 -12.43
N ASN A 31 4.87 -6.95 -11.89
CA ASN A 31 4.43 -8.30 -12.23
C ASN A 31 4.03 -9.11 -10.98
N LEU A 32 3.13 -8.56 -10.17
CA LEU A 32 2.56 -9.24 -9.02
C LEU A 32 1.63 -10.37 -9.47
N THR A 33 1.77 -11.53 -8.85
CA THR A 33 0.97 -12.72 -9.16
C THR A 33 -0.02 -13.07 -8.04
N LYS A 34 0.13 -12.45 -6.86
CA LYS A 34 -0.63 -12.74 -5.64
C LYS A 34 -0.85 -11.44 -4.86
N ILE A 35 -2.05 -11.27 -4.30
CA ILE A 35 -2.40 -10.08 -3.49
C ILE A 35 -1.54 -10.00 -2.23
N GLU A 36 -1.17 -11.16 -1.68
CA GLU A 36 -0.32 -11.29 -0.50
C GLU A 36 1.05 -10.62 -0.70
N MET A 37 1.53 -10.42 -1.93
CA MET A 37 2.78 -9.70 -2.21
C MET A 37 2.73 -8.21 -1.79
N LEU A 38 1.54 -7.66 -1.60
CA LEU A 38 1.34 -6.30 -1.07
C LEU A 38 1.78 -6.18 0.39
N CYS A 39 1.96 -7.31 1.10
CA CYS A 39 2.46 -7.33 2.48
C CYS A 39 3.83 -6.68 2.67
N THR A 40 4.60 -6.50 1.59
CA THR A 40 5.91 -5.85 1.64
C THR A 40 5.84 -4.36 1.94
N GLY A 41 4.66 -3.73 1.77
CA GLY A 41 4.46 -2.29 1.95
C GLY A 41 5.06 -1.40 0.85
N ALA A 42 5.90 -1.95 -0.04
CA ALA A 42 6.62 -1.18 -1.05
C ALA A 42 5.69 -0.62 -2.14
N VAL A 43 4.70 -1.41 -2.57
CA VAL A 43 3.70 -1.03 -3.56
C VAL A 43 2.89 0.18 -3.09
N TYR A 44 2.42 0.16 -1.85
CA TYR A 44 1.70 1.28 -1.26
C TYR A 44 2.57 2.54 -1.15
N CYS A 45 3.86 2.40 -0.86
CA CYS A 45 4.78 3.54 -0.87
C CYS A 45 4.91 4.17 -2.27
N GLN A 46 4.95 3.36 -3.34
CA GLN A 46 4.97 3.89 -4.71
C GLN A 46 3.68 4.60 -5.08
N PHE A 47 2.52 4.02 -4.76
CA PHE A 47 1.24 4.68 -4.98
C PHE A 47 1.15 6.02 -4.25
N MET A 48 1.67 6.08 -3.02
CA MET A 48 1.69 7.30 -2.24
C MET A 48 2.52 8.40 -2.90
N ASP A 49 3.68 8.06 -3.47
CA ASP A 49 4.50 9.00 -4.24
C ASP A 49 3.88 9.38 -5.60
N MET A 50 3.23 8.43 -6.28
CA MET A 50 2.50 8.69 -7.52
C MET A 50 1.34 9.69 -7.32
N LEU A 51 0.55 9.51 -6.26
CA LEU A 51 -0.56 10.39 -5.95
C LEU A 51 -0.09 11.74 -5.40
N PHE A 52 0.96 11.71 -4.57
CA PHE A 52 1.48 12.87 -3.86
C PHE A 52 3.01 12.83 -3.87
N PRO A 53 3.67 13.42 -4.89
CA PRO A 53 5.12 13.38 -5.02
C PRO A 53 5.83 13.89 -3.77
N ASN A 54 6.90 13.21 -3.36
CA ASN A 54 7.69 13.51 -2.16
C ASN A 54 6.93 13.33 -0.82
N SER A 55 5.77 12.66 -0.82
CA SER A 55 5.06 12.34 0.43
C SER A 55 5.75 11.21 1.22
N VAL A 56 6.42 10.30 0.54
CA VAL A 56 7.19 9.18 1.11
C VAL A 56 8.65 9.26 0.66
N PRO A 57 9.65 9.03 1.52
CA PRO A 57 11.05 9.02 1.11
C PRO A 57 11.38 7.73 0.35
N LEU A 58 11.03 7.67 -0.95
CA LEU A 58 11.19 6.45 -1.78
C LEU A 58 12.59 5.85 -1.77
N LYS A 59 13.64 6.67 -1.66
CA LYS A 59 15.04 6.20 -1.55
C LYS A 59 15.28 5.28 -0.34
N LYS A 60 14.43 5.35 0.69
CA LYS A 60 14.51 4.51 1.90
C LYS A 60 13.62 3.27 1.82
N VAL A 61 12.76 3.16 0.81
CA VAL A 61 11.85 2.02 0.64
C VAL A 61 12.65 0.81 0.19
N LYS A 62 12.42 -0.32 0.84
CA LYS A 62 13.03 -1.60 0.51
C LYS A 62 12.18 -2.33 -0.52
N PHE A 63 12.45 -2.13 -1.81
CA PHE A 63 11.70 -2.78 -2.90
C PHE A 63 11.95 -4.29 -3.01
N GLY A 64 13.15 -4.75 -2.64
CA GLY A 64 13.52 -6.17 -2.60
C GLY A 64 13.32 -6.81 -1.23
N ALA A 65 12.44 -6.27 -0.38
CA ALA A 65 12.22 -6.78 0.97
C ALA A 65 11.76 -8.25 0.94
N LYS A 66 12.33 -9.07 1.83
CA LYS A 66 11.99 -10.51 1.96
C LYS A 66 11.68 -10.93 3.40
N LEU A 67 12.02 -10.09 4.37
CA LEU A 67 11.86 -10.37 5.79
C LEU A 67 10.83 -9.43 6.41
N GLU A 68 10.08 -9.93 7.40
CA GLU A 68 8.97 -9.19 8.02
C GLU A 68 9.39 -7.82 8.59
N HIS A 69 10.57 -7.74 9.21
CA HIS A 69 11.09 -6.48 9.75
C HIS A 69 11.34 -5.41 8.66
N GLU A 70 11.57 -5.83 7.42
CA GLU A 70 11.71 -4.95 6.26
C GLU A 70 10.35 -4.45 5.77
N TYR A 71 9.32 -5.29 5.87
CA TYR A 71 7.94 -4.91 5.57
C TYR A 71 7.45 -3.85 6.56
N ILE A 72 7.71 -4.08 7.86
CA ILE A 72 7.42 -3.11 8.93
C ILE A 72 8.11 -1.77 8.65
N HIS A 73 9.37 -1.79 8.21
CA HIS A 73 10.10 -0.58 7.82
C HIS A 73 9.37 0.19 6.70
N ASN A 74 8.96 -0.50 5.63
CA ASN A 74 8.21 0.12 4.53
C ASN A 74 6.86 0.68 5.01
N PHE A 75 6.11 -0.04 5.83
CA PHE A 75 4.84 0.45 6.38
C PHE A 75 5.02 1.67 7.29
N LYS A 76 6.12 1.77 8.05
CA LYS A 76 6.43 3.00 8.80
C LYS A 76 6.65 4.20 7.88
N LEU A 77 7.30 4.01 6.73
CA LEU A 77 7.45 5.08 5.74
C LEU A 77 6.10 5.50 5.14
N LEU A 78 5.22 4.54 4.87
CA LEU A 78 3.87 4.81 4.40
C LEU A 78 3.05 5.60 5.43
N GLN A 79 3.12 5.24 6.72
CA GLN A 79 2.46 5.97 7.81
C GLN A 79 2.93 7.43 7.91
N VAL A 80 4.22 7.68 7.67
CA VAL A 80 4.74 9.07 7.58
C VAL A 80 4.10 9.82 6.42
N GLY A 81 3.95 9.18 5.26
CA GLY A 81 3.25 9.74 4.10
C GLY A 81 1.77 10.04 4.39
N PHE A 82 1.07 9.13 5.06
CA PHE A 82 -0.32 9.31 5.49
C PHE A 82 -0.45 10.52 6.42
N LYS A 83 0.38 10.58 7.46
CA LYS A 83 0.39 11.72 8.39
C LYS A 83 0.66 13.04 7.68
N LYS A 84 1.63 13.07 6.76
CA LYS A 84 1.99 14.27 5.98
C LYS A 84 0.84 14.75 5.10
N MET A 85 0.05 13.83 4.55
CA MET A 85 -1.07 14.14 3.68
C MET A 85 -2.41 14.29 4.39
N GLY A 86 -2.47 14.10 5.72
CA GLY A 86 -3.70 14.18 6.50
C GLY A 86 -4.63 12.99 6.30
N VAL A 87 -4.07 11.82 5.98
CA VAL A 87 -4.83 10.57 5.89
C VAL A 87 -5.04 10.00 7.29
N ASP A 88 -6.29 9.80 7.68
CA ASP A 88 -6.67 9.36 9.04
C ASP A 88 -6.85 7.84 9.17
N LYS A 89 -6.81 7.11 8.04
CA LYS A 89 -6.91 5.66 8.00
C LYS A 89 -5.76 5.00 8.77
N ILE A 90 -6.10 4.26 9.82
CA ILE A 90 -5.15 3.42 10.55
C ILE A 90 -4.81 2.18 9.70
N ILE A 91 -3.50 1.97 9.48
CA ILE A 91 -2.98 0.81 8.76
C ILE A 91 -2.70 -0.31 9.77
N PRO A 92 -3.34 -1.49 9.67
CA PRO A 92 -3.11 -2.61 10.58
C PRO A 92 -1.81 -3.36 10.24
N VAL A 93 -0.66 -2.71 10.45
CA VAL A 93 0.67 -3.19 10.04
C VAL A 93 0.93 -4.61 10.52
N ASP A 94 0.66 -4.92 11.78
CA ASP A 94 0.94 -6.24 12.38
C ASP A 94 0.19 -7.39 11.69
N LYS A 95 -0.95 -7.11 11.05
CA LYS A 95 -1.70 -8.08 10.26
C LYS A 95 -1.16 -8.18 8.84
N LEU A 96 -0.99 -7.04 8.18
CA LEU A 96 -0.59 -6.99 6.77
C LEU A 96 0.79 -7.62 6.54
N VAL A 97 1.75 -7.40 7.44
CA VAL A 97 3.11 -7.95 7.29
C VAL A 97 3.16 -9.47 7.36
N LYS A 98 2.10 -10.14 7.85
CA LYS A 98 1.98 -11.60 7.84
C LYS A 98 1.63 -12.17 6.48
N GLY A 99 1.28 -11.33 5.49
CA GLY A 99 0.98 -11.78 4.13
C GLY A 99 -0.24 -12.68 4.03
N LYS A 100 -1.23 -12.46 4.90
CA LYS A 100 -2.50 -13.18 4.84
C LYS A 100 -3.40 -12.53 3.79
N PHE A 101 -4.09 -13.36 3.03
CA PHE A 101 -4.93 -12.91 1.92
C PHE A 101 -6.17 -12.11 2.34
N GLN A 102 -6.72 -12.37 3.53
CA GLN A 102 -8.00 -11.80 3.98
C GLN A 102 -7.89 -10.51 4.80
N ASP A 103 -6.68 -10.13 5.22
CA ASP A 103 -6.42 -8.94 6.04
C ASP A 103 -6.18 -7.69 5.17
#